data_AF-A0A963A6D9-F1
#
_entry.id   AF-A0A963A6D9-F1
#
_cell.length_a   1.000
_cell.length_b   1.000
_cell.length_c   1.000
_cell.angle_alpha   90.00
_cell.angle_beta   90.00
_cell.angle_gamma   90.00
#
_symmetry.space_group_name_H-M   'P 1'
#
loop_
_entity.id
_entity.type
_entity.pdbx_description
1 polymer ?
#
loop_
_entity_poly.entity_id
_entity_poly.type
_entity_poly.pdbx_seq_one_letter_code
_entity_poly.pdbx_strand_id
1 'polypeptide(L)'
;MNRESGSVAAQQTKIGETASVSAGADGKYAADPVSADVNIAGLEIEGILSPKAERSRLGEEYRMIKRPLLVKAFTGNNKIGRPLNLIMISSAVPGEGKTYTTLNLAISIALELDRTILVVDADLAKPSLSRLLGVNDRPGFTECLQDKKLDLGNYLLKTDVPKLSVLPAGKRNSRATELLASRNMTARLEELSSRYSDRIVLFDSPPLLATSEA
;
A
#
# COMPACT_ATOMS: atom_id res chain seq x y z
N MET A 1 -70.43 6.49 -18.86
CA MET A 1 -69.76 7.46 -17.96
C MET A 1 -68.42 6.84 -17.60
N ASN A 2 -67.39 6.96 -18.45
CA ASN A 2 -66.44 8.09 -18.55
C ASN A 2 -65.70 8.36 -17.23
N ARG A 3 -64.42 7.96 -17.15
CA ARG A 3 -63.21 8.84 -17.10
C ARG A 3 -61.97 8.04 -16.67
N GLU A 4 -61.00 7.93 -17.58
CA GLU A 4 -59.65 8.54 -17.49
C GLU A 4 -58.69 7.68 -16.64
N SER A 5 -57.76 6.91 -17.21
CA SER A 5 -56.54 7.34 -17.95
C SER A 5 -55.69 8.30 -17.14
N GLY A 6 -54.99 7.78 -16.13
CA GLY A 6 -53.93 8.47 -15.38
C GLY A 6 -52.58 7.81 -15.64
N SER A 7 -51.89 8.28 -16.68
CA SER A 7 -50.45 8.12 -16.88
C SER A 7 -49.70 8.81 -15.75
N VAL A 8 -48.77 8.12 -15.09
CA VAL A 8 -47.70 8.79 -14.34
C VAL A 8 -46.37 8.15 -14.72
N ALA A 9 -45.55 9.00 -15.32
CA ALA A 9 -44.27 8.77 -15.93
C ALA A 9 -43.21 8.19 -14.99
N ALA A 10 -42.33 7.43 -15.62
CA ALA A 10 -40.99 7.15 -15.16
C ALA A 10 -40.24 8.43 -14.79
N GLN A 11 -39.62 8.45 -13.61
CA GLN A 11 -38.48 9.31 -13.32
C GLN A 11 -37.30 8.43 -12.93
N GLN A 12 -36.50 8.14 -13.95
CA GLN A 12 -35.10 7.80 -13.86
C GLN A 12 -34.36 9.03 -13.34
N THR A 13 -33.82 8.95 -12.12
CA THR A 13 -32.84 9.92 -11.64
C THR A 13 -31.49 9.57 -12.23
N LYS A 14 -31.12 10.31 -13.28
CA LYS A 14 -29.76 10.43 -13.82
C LYS A 14 -28.84 11.03 -12.76
N ILE A 15 -27.73 10.35 -12.51
CA ILE A 15 -26.49 10.88 -11.94
C ILE A 15 -25.47 10.48 -13.02
N GLY A 16 -25.06 11.28 -14.00
CA GLY A 16 -24.65 12.69 -13.97
C GLY A 16 -23.33 12.77 -13.19
N GLU A 17 -22.14 12.92 -13.76
CA GLU A 17 -21.68 13.19 -15.11
C GLU A 17 -20.17 12.88 -15.06
N THR A 18 -19.65 12.09 -15.99
CA THR A 18 -18.23 11.78 -16.11
C THR A 18 -17.47 13.03 -16.53
N ALA A 19 -16.71 13.62 -15.62
CA ALA A 19 -15.76 14.67 -15.96
C ALA A 19 -14.58 14.09 -16.74
N SER A 20 -14.62 14.31 -18.05
CA SER A 20 -13.52 14.13 -18.99
C SER A 20 -12.34 15.05 -18.64
N VAL A 21 -11.16 14.49 -18.39
CA VAL A 21 -9.92 15.28 -18.30
C VAL A 21 -9.31 15.35 -19.70
N SER A 22 -9.47 16.51 -20.34
CA SER A 22 -8.82 16.88 -21.59
C SER A 22 -7.32 17.07 -21.39
N ALA A 23 -6.52 16.51 -22.29
CA ALA A 23 -5.09 16.76 -22.41
C ALA A 23 -4.83 18.22 -22.80
N GLY A 24 -4.01 18.91 -22.02
CA GLY A 24 -3.46 20.23 -22.31
C GLY A 24 -1.97 20.24 -21.99
N ALA A 25 -1.18 20.63 -22.98
CA ALA A 25 0.27 20.74 -22.92
C ALA A 25 0.73 21.94 -22.08
N ASP A 26 2.00 21.88 -21.71
CA ASP A 26 2.87 22.94 -21.18
C ASP A 26 3.00 23.03 -19.65
N GLY A 27 4.24 22.75 -19.24
CA GLY A 27 4.64 22.51 -17.87
C GLY A 27 4.59 23.72 -16.97
N LYS A 28 4.24 23.42 -15.72
CA LYS A 28 4.81 23.92 -14.46
C LYS A 28 4.02 23.24 -13.34
N TYR A 29 4.54 22.13 -12.82
CA TYR A 29 4.08 21.58 -11.55
C TYR A 29 4.60 22.49 -10.43
N ALA A 30 3.87 23.59 -10.19
CA ALA A 30 3.99 24.32 -8.95
C ALA A 30 3.49 23.41 -7.82
N ALA A 31 4.33 23.19 -6.81
CA ALA A 31 4.02 22.32 -5.69
C ALA A 31 2.95 22.95 -4.79
N ASP A 32 1.71 22.50 -4.94
CA ASP A 32 0.60 22.75 -4.04
C ASP A 32 0.79 22.01 -2.70
N PRO A 33 0.17 22.48 -1.58
CA PRO A 33 0.38 21.93 -0.25
C PRO A 33 -0.07 20.46 -0.23
N VAL A 34 0.84 19.58 0.19
CA VAL A 34 0.79 18.11 0.06
C VAL A 34 -0.62 17.54 0.35
N SER A 35 -1.41 17.32 -0.70
CA SER A 35 -2.58 16.46 -0.65
C SER A 35 -2.08 15.03 -0.47
N ALA A 36 -2.31 14.41 0.67
CA ALA A 36 -2.03 12.99 0.83
C ALA A 36 -2.82 12.19 -0.21
N ASP A 37 -2.16 11.27 -0.92
CA ASP A 37 -2.79 10.41 -1.92
C ASP A 37 -3.69 9.35 -1.25
N VAL A 38 -3.43 9.05 0.04
CA VAL A 38 -4.08 8.01 0.82
C VAL A 38 -4.44 8.52 2.21
N ASN A 39 -5.69 8.32 2.63
CA ASN A 39 -6.20 8.63 3.96
C ASN A 39 -6.24 7.35 4.83
N ILE A 40 -5.23 7.18 5.69
CA ILE A 40 -5.14 6.06 6.64
C ILE A 40 -5.82 6.42 7.95
N ALA A 41 -5.82 7.68 8.39
CA ALA A 41 -6.51 8.08 9.62
C ALA A 41 -8.03 7.83 9.53
N GLY A 42 -8.60 7.81 8.32
CA GLY A 42 -10.00 7.44 8.10
C GLY A 42 -10.34 5.98 8.43
N LEU A 43 -9.34 5.09 8.57
CA LEU A 43 -9.53 3.66 8.84
C LEU A 43 -9.63 3.31 10.33
N GLU A 44 -9.71 4.31 11.21
CA GLU A 44 -9.90 4.09 12.66
C GLU A 44 -11.16 3.26 12.96
N ILE A 45 -12.22 3.43 12.17
CA ILE A 45 -13.48 2.68 12.30
C ILE A 45 -13.28 1.19 11.98
N GLU A 46 -12.27 0.85 11.18
CA GLU A 46 -11.89 -0.53 10.87
C GLU A 46 -10.90 -1.12 11.90
N GLY A 47 -10.70 -0.42 13.02
CA GLY A 47 -9.81 -0.84 14.10
C GLY A 47 -8.33 -0.62 13.80
N ILE A 48 -7.99 0.14 12.76
CA ILE A 48 -6.59 0.54 12.48
C ILE A 48 -6.13 1.57 13.51
N LEU A 49 -4.88 1.43 13.95
CA LEU A 49 -4.25 2.30 14.93
C LEU A 49 -4.28 3.75 14.45
N SER A 50 -4.93 4.61 15.22
CA SER A 50 -4.83 6.05 15.01
C SER A 50 -3.40 6.53 15.29
N PRO A 51 -2.76 7.24 14.35
CA PRO A 51 -1.47 7.89 14.61
C PRO A 51 -1.52 8.93 15.74
N LYS A 52 -2.72 9.45 16.06
CA LYS A 52 -2.94 10.48 17.09
C LYS A 52 -3.25 9.90 18.47
N ALA A 53 -3.52 8.60 18.58
CA ALA A 53 -3.82 7.98 19.86
C ALA A 53 -2.51 7.74 20.64
N GLU A 54 -2.19 8.65 21.57
CA GLU A 54 -0.91 8.63 22.31
C GLU A 54 -0.67 7.34 23.11
N ARG A 55 -1.74 6.67 23.59
CA ARG A 55 -1.66 5.42 24.37
C ARG A 55 -2.88 4.54 24.15
N SER A 56 -2.81 3.64 23.17
CA SER A 56 -3.81 2.58 22.97
C SER A 56 -3.20 1.21 23.30
N ARG A 57 -4.03 0.27 23.76
CA ARG A 57 -3.62 -1.12 23.98
C ARG A 57 -3.00 -1.73 22.71
N LEU A 58 -3.66 -1.50 21.57
CA LEU A 58 -3.20 -1.92 20.26
C LEU A 58 -1.80 -1.35 19.92
N GLY A 59 -1.57 -0.07 20.23
CA GLY A 59 -0.29 0.59 20.03
C GLY A 59 0.84 -0.05 20.85
N GLU A 60 0.58 -0.44 22.10
CA GLU A 60 1.55 -1.17 22.92
C GLU A 60 1.83 -2.58 22.38
N GLU A 61 0.81 -3.30 21.91
CA GLU A 61 0.96 -4.62 21.31
C GLU A 61 1.87 -4.56 20.06
N TYR A 62 1.62 -3.63 19.13
CA TYR A 62 2.50 -3.43 17.98
C TYR A 62 3.87 -2.85 18.35
N ARG A 63 3.99 -2.12 19.47
CA ARG A 63 5.29 -1.68 19.99
C ARG A 63 6.16 -2.86 20.41
N MET A 64 5.57 -3.89 21.03
CA MET A 64 6.29 -5.12 21.36
C MET A 64 6.74 -5.86 20.11
N ILE A 65 5.93 -5.88 19.05
CA ILE A 65 6.27 -6.52 17.77
C ILE A 65 7.37 -5.76 17.03
N LYS A 66 7.30 -4.42 16.91
CA LYS A 66 8.27 -3.66 16.10
C LYS A 66 9.68 -3.64 16.67
N ARG A 67 9.85 -3.64 18.01
CA ARG A 67 11.15 -3.51 18.67
C ARG A 67 12.21 -4.52 18.17
N PRO A 68 11.97 -5.84 18.23
CA PRO A 68 12.95 -6.81 17.74
C PRO A 68 13.19 -6.69 16.22
N LEU A 69 12.18 -6.27 15.44
CA LEU A 69 12.32 -6.06 14.01
C LEU A 69 13.27 -4.89 13.70
N LEU A 70 13.11 -3.76 14.39
CA LEU A 70 13.97 -2.58 14.22
C LEU A 70 15.41 -2.86 14.67
N VAL A 71 15.59 -3.53 15.80
CA VAL A 71 16.93 -3.95 16.25
C VAL A 71 17.59 -4.82 15.19
N LYS A 72 16.90 -5.87 14.71
CA LYS A 72 17.46 -6.74 13.67
C LYS A 72 17.75 -5.99 12.36
N ALA A 73 16.88 -5.08 11.94
CA ALA A 73 17.03 -4.34 10.70
C ALA A 73 18.25 -3.41 10.69
N PHE A 74 18.53 -2.73 11.82
CA PHE A 74 19.54 -1.65 11.86
C PHE A 74 20.80 -1.98 12.66
N THR A 75 20.75 -2.99 13.54
CA THR A 75 21.90 -3.40 14.35
C THR A 75 22.27 -4.87 14.12
N GLY A 76 21.51 -5.58 13.28
CA GLY A 76 21.74 -6.99 12.99
C GLY A 76 22.95 -7.23 12.10
N ASN A 77 23.73 -8.25 12.43
CA ASN A 77 24.80 -8.73 11.54
C ASN A 77 24.18 -9.46 10.34
N ASN A 78 24.38 -8.92 9.14
CA ASN A 78 23.91 -9.50 7.89
C ASN A 78 24.80 -10.68 7.44
N LYS A 79 24.68 -11.82 8.12
CA LYS A 79 25.47 -13.04 7.80
C LYS A 79 25.14 -13.64 6.42
N ILE A 80 23.97 -13.32 5.86
CA ILE A 80 23.42 -13.97 4.65
C ILE A 80 23.56 -13.05 3.43
N GLY A 81 24.07 -11.82 3.60
CA GLY A 81 24.21 -10.85 2.51
C GLY A 81 22.88 -10.30 1.98
N ARG A 82 21.78 -10.42 2.73
CA ARG A 82 20.45 -9.90 2.35
C ARG A 82 20.07 -8.68 3.18
N PRO A 83 19.42 -7.66 2.60
CA PRO A 83 19.01 -6.50 3.37
C PRO A 83 18.05 -6.89 4.50
N LEU A 84 18.31 -6.39 5.72
CA LEU A 84 17.53 -6.74 6.92
C LEU A 84 16.33 -5.81 7.15
N ASN A 85 16.25 -4.71 6.39
CA ASN A 85 15.17 -3.74 6.42
C ASN A 85 14.00 -4.09 5.48
N LEU A 86 14.11 -5.19 4.71
CA LEU A 86 13.02 -5.77 3.93
C LEU A 86 12.35 -6.87 4.73
N ILE A 87 11.08 -6.70 5.07
CA ILE A 87 10.34 -7.62 5.94
C ILE A 87 9.04 -8.00 5.24
N MET A 88 8.81 -9.30 5.08
CA MET A 88 7.58 -9.84 4.51
C MET A 88 6.59 -10.20 5.62
N ILE A 89 5.32 -9.87 5.42
CA ILE A 89 4.20 -10.26 6.26
C ILE A 89 3.29 -11.15 5.41
N SER A 90 3.18 -12.41 5.84
CA SER A 90 2.30 -13.40 5.23
C SER A 90 1.41 -14.04 6.30
N SER A 91 0.46 -14.84 5.85
CA SER A 91 -0.43 -15.65 6.67
C SER A 91 -0.39 -17.11 6.19
N ALA A 92 -0.83 -18.05 7.01
CA ALA A 92 -0.98 -19.44 6.58
C ALA A 92 -2.15 -19.57 5.60
N VAL A 93 -3.28 -18.92 5.90
CA VAL A 93 -4.51 -18.95 5.09
C VAL A 93 -5.08 -17.55 4.84
N PRO A 94 -5.99 -17.36 3.86
CA PRO A 94 -6.67 -16.08 3.66
C PRO A 94 -7.51 -15.67 4.88
N GLY A 95 -7.54 -14.38 5.20
CA GLY A 95 -8.43 -13.83 6.23
C GLY A 95 -7.84 -13.73 7.64
N GLU A 96 -6.59 -14.13 7.88
CA GLU A 96 -5.95 -14.08 9.21
C GLU A 96 -5.51 -12.67 9.66
N GLY A 97 -5.96 -11.61 8.97
CA GLY A 97 -5.63 -10.23 9.35
C GLY A 97 -4.19 -9.81 9.02
N LYS A 98 -3.55 -10.41 8.01
CA LYS A 98 -2.20 -9.98 7.56
C LYS A 98 -2.14 -8.51 7.17
N THR A 99 -3.08 -8.03 6.36
CA THR A 99 -3.11 -6.65 5.85
C THR A 99 -3.36 -5.66 6.99
N TYR A 100 -4.25 -6.04 7.91
CA TYR A 100 -4.48 -5.31 9.17
C TYR A 100 -3.18 -5.21 10.00
N THR A 101 -2.47 -6.33 10.15
CA THR A 101 -1.20 -6.39 10.87
C THR A 101 -0.12 -5.55 10.20
N THR A 102 -0.04 -5.60 8.87
CA THR A 102 0.89 -4.80 8.07
C THR A 102 0.67 -3.30 8.31
N LEU A 103 -0.56 -2.81 8.19
CA LEU A 103 -0.85 -1.39 8.39
C LEU A 103 -0.59 -0.92 9.81
N ASN A 104 -1.06 -1.66 10.82
CA ASN A 104 -0.85 -1.27 12.21
C ASN A 104 0.63 -1.29 12.61
N LEU A 105 1.38 -2.29 12.13
CA LEU A 105 2.82 -2.32 12.33
C LEU A 105 3.52 -1.16 11.62
N ALA A 106 3.09 -0.83 10.40
CA ALA A 106 3.63 0.29 9.64
C ALA A 106 3.39 1.62 10.36
N ILE A 107 2.17 1.88 10.85
CA ILE A 107 1.85 3.08 11.64
C ILE A 107 2.71 3.10 12.91
N SER A 108 2.85 1.97 13.60
CA SER A 108 3.70 1.89 14.78
C SER A 108 5.16 2.26 14.46
N ILE A 109 5.72 1.81 13.33
CA ILE A 109 7.08 2.17 12.91
C ILE A 109 7.16 3.64 12.48
N ALA A 110 6.14 4.17 11.78
CA ALA A 110 6.08 5.57 11.38
C ALA A 110 6.13 6.54 12.57
N LEU A 111 5.70 6.11 13.76
CA LEU A 111 5.79 6.91 14.99
C LEU A 111 7.22 6.99 15.58
N GLU A 112 8.18 6.15 15.13
CA GLU A 112 9.58 6.25 15.57
C GLU A 112 10.25 7.52 15.03
N LEU A 113 11.03 8.22 15.85
CA LEU A 113 11.59 9.53 15.49
C LEU A 113 12.48 9.50 14.25
N ASP A 114 13.31 8.48 14.13
CA ASP A 114 14.42 8.38 13.18
C ASP A 114 14.19 7.31 12.10
N ARG A 115 12.95 6.88 11.90
CA ARG A 115 12.61 5.82 10.92
C ARG A 115 11.51 6.24 9.97
N THR A 116 11.65 5.80 8.73
CA THR A 116 10.60 5.86 7.72
C THR A 116 10.14 4.46 7.35
N ILE A 117 8.94 4.35 6.79
CA ILE A 117 8.33 3.07 6.46
C ILE A 117 7.67 3.15 5.08
N LEU A 118 7.91 2.12 4.28
CA LEU A 118 7.21 1.87 3.03
C LEU A 118 6.43 0.57 3.17
N VAL A 119 5.15 0.60 2.84
CA VAL A 119 4.34 -0.61 2.71
C VAL A 119 4.14 -0.91 1.23
N VAL A 120 4.47 -2.14 0.81
CA VAL A 120 4.29 -2.64 -0.55
C VAL A 120 3.17 -3.67 -0.54
N ASP A 121 2.17 -3.51 -1.40
CA ASP A 121 1.19 -4.57 -1.67
C ASP A 121 1.81 -5.57 -2.65
N ALA A 122 2.27 -6.70 -2.12
CA ALA A 122 2.92 -7.78 -2.87
C ALA A 122 1.96 -8.93 -3.20
N ASP A 123 0.69 -8.85 -2.79
CA ASP A 123 -0.38 -9.77 -3.19
C ASP A 123 -0.96 -9.34 -4.53
N LEU A 124 -0.22 -9.59 -5.61
CA LEU A 124 -0.60 -9.15 -6.97
C LEU A 124 -1.88 -9.85 -7.48
N ALA A 125 -2.19 -11.04 -6.95
CA ALA A 125 -3.41 -11.78 -7.29
C ALA A 125 -4.65 -11.21 -6.59
N LYS A 126 -4.55 -10.89 -5.29
CA LYS A 126 -5.65 -10.39 -4.45
C LYS A 126 -5.18 -9.20 -3.60
N PRO A 127 -4.93 -8.02 -4.23
CA PRO A 127 -4.29 -6.88 -3.59
C PRO A 127 -5.20 -6.26 -2.52
N SER A 128 -5.08 -6.79 -1.30
CA SER A 128 -6.01 -6.51 -0.21
C SER A 128 -5.70 -5.17 0.43
N LEU A 129 -4.41 -4.82 0.52
CA LEU A 129 -3.97 -3.50 0.95
C LEU A 129 -4.44 -2.41 -0.03
N SER A 130 -4.23 -2.61 -1.33
CA SER A 130 -4.61 -1.60 -2.33
C SER A 130 -6.12 -1.38 -2.36
N ARG A 131 -6.92 -2.43 -2.17
CA ARG A 131 -8.39 -2.30 -2.03
C ARG A 131 -8.79 -1.57 -0.75
N LEU A 132 -8.18 -1.93 0.38
CA LEU A 132 -8.44 -1.29 1.67
C LEU A 132 -8.13 0.21 1.64
N LEU A 133 -7.07 0.60 0.95
CA LEU A 133 -6.66 2.00 0.82
C LEU A 133 -7.34 2.74 -0.35
N GLY A 134 -8.20 2.07 -1.15
CA GLY A 134 -8.87 2.68 -2.30
C GLY A 134 -7.96 3.05 -3.48
N VAL A 135 -6.83 2.34 -3.65
CA VAL A 135 -5.79 2.64 -4.65
C VAL A 135 -5.54 1.48 -5.63
N ASN A 136 -6.47 0.54 -5.76
CA ASN A 136 -6.37 -0.63 -6.65
C ASN A 136 -6.22 -0.29 -8.14
N ASP A 137 -6.61 0.90 -8.58
CA ASP A 137 -6.51 1.34 -9.98
C ASP A 137 -5.27 2.21 -10.24
N ARG A 138 -4.44 2.45 -9.22
CA ARG A 138 -3.19 3.20 -9.36
C ARG A 138 -2.07 2.28 -9.89
N PRO A 139 -1.19 2.79 -10.77
CA PRO A 139 0.05 2.11 -11.09
C PRO A 139 0.88 1.88 -9.83
N GLY A 140 1.61 0.77 -9.77
CA GLY A 140 2.30 0.34 -8.56
C GLY A 140 3.38 -0.70 -8.82
N PHE A 141 3.47 -1.66 -7.90
CA PHE A 141 4.55 -2.64 -7.87
C PHE A 141 4.63 -3.48 -9.16
N THR A 142 3.50 -3.85 -9.75
CA THR A 142 3.45 -4.56 -11.03
C THR A 142 4.15 -3.78 -12.14
N GLU A 143 3.86 -2.48 -12.29
CA GLU A 143 4.52 -1.63 -13.29
C GLU A 143 6.02 -1.46 -12.99
N CYS A 144 6.41 -1.36 -11.72
CA CYS A 144 7.81 -1.33 -11.30
C CYS A 144 8.58 -2.59 -11.74
N LEU A 145 7.94 -3.75 -11.74
CA LEU A 145 8.54 -5.03 -12.15
C LEU A 145 8.65 -5.17 -13.69
N GLN A 146 7.77 -4.50 -14.44
CA GLN A 146 7.74 -4.56 -15.91
C GLN A 146 8.87 -3.77 -16.57
N ASP A 147 9.15 -2.55 -16.10
CA ASP A 147 10.15 -1.68 -16.72
C ASP A 147 11.14 -1.14 -15.68
N LYS A 148 12.39 -1.58 -15.80
CA LYS A 148 13.51 -1.15 -14.94
C LYS A 148 13.88 0.33 -15.09
N LYS A 149 13.49 0.99 -16.20
CA LYS A 149 13.83 2.39 -16.47
C LYS A 149 12.95 3.37 -15.71
N LEU A 150 11.79 2.90 -15.22
CA LEU A 150 10.86 3.73 -14.47
C LEU A 150 11.37 3.88 -13.05
N ASP A 151 11.43 5.13 -12.58
CA ASP A 151 11.79 5.45 -11.20
C ASP A 151 10.67 4.96 -10.27
N LEU A 152 11.04 4.11 -9.30
CA LEU A 152 10.14 3.60 -8.27
C LEU A 152 9.47 4.74 -7.50
N GLY A 153 10.16 5.88 -7.34
CA GLY A 153 9.64 7.08 -6.68
C GLY A 153 8.32 7.59 -7.27
N ASN A 154 8.06 7.37 -8.56
CA ASN A 154 6.84 7.81 -9.25
C ASN A 154 5.59 7.00 -8.87
N TYR A 155 5.78 5.84 -8.23
CA TYR A 155 4.71 4.93 -7.83
C TYR A 155 4.46 4.94 -6.32
N LEU A 156 5.27 5.70 -5.56
CA LEU A 156 5.09 5.84 -4.12
C LEU A 156 3.99 6.85 -3.85
N LEU A 157 2.94 6.40 -3.17
CA LEU A 157 1.84 7.22 -2.71
C LEU A 157 2.14 7.75 -1.31
N LYS A 158 1.95 9.05 -1.11
CA LYS A 158 2.06 9.66 0.23
C LYS A 158 0.77 9.42 1.01
N THR A 159 0.92 9.16 2.29
CA THR A 159 -0.22 9.00 3.20
C THR A 159 -0.36 10.25 4.07
N ASP A 160 -1.51 10.39 4.72
CA ASP A 160 -1.77 11.38 5.77
C ASP A 160 -1.01 11.06 7.09
N VAL A 161 -0.36 9.91 7.17
CA VAL A 161 0.54 9.53 8.26
C VAL A 161 1.98 9.93 7.89
N PRO A 162 2.62 10.84 8.64
CA PRO A 162 3.99 11.24 8.37
C PRO A 162 4.94 10.04 8.36
N LYS A 163 5.91 10.04 7.43
CA LYS A 163 6.94 8.99 7.26
C LYS A 163 6.41 7.62 6.79
N LEU A 164 5.11 7.50 6.53
CA LEU A 164 4.50 6.32 5.92
C LEU A 164 4.15 6.59 4.46
N SER A 165 4.72 5.78 3.58
CA SER A 165 4.39 5.75 2.15
C SER A 165 3.88 4.36 1.76
N VAL A 166 3.10 4.31 0.68
CA VAL A 166 2.56 3.05 0.16
C VAL A 166 2.93 2.88 -1.31
N LEU A 167 3.34 1.68 -1.67
CA LEU A 167 3.44 1.23 -3.06
C LEU A 167 2.28 0.25 -3.31
N PRO A 168 1.24 0.66 -4.05
CA PRO A 168 0.11 -0.23 -4.35
C PRO A 168 0.57 -1.39 -5.24
N ALA A 169 -0.27 -2.41 -5.40
CA ALA A 169 0.08 -3.59 -6.20
C ALA A 169 0.23 -3.26 -7.69
N GLY A 170 -0.46 -2.23 -8.17
CA GLY A 170 -0.53 -1.91 -9.59
C GLY A 170 -1.67 -2.63 -10.30
N LYS A 171 -1.71 -2.51 -11.63
CA LYS A 171 -2.77 -3.15 -12.42
C LYS A 171 -2.60 -4.66 -12.42
N ARG A 172 -3.72 -5.38 -12.41
CA ARG A 172 -3.72 -6.84 -12.54
C ARG A 172 -2.98 -7.27 -13.80
N ASN A 173 -2.08 -8.23 -13.64
CA ASN A 173 -1.31 -8.80 -14.73
C ASN A 173 -1.37 -10.33 -14.68
N SER A 174 -1.66 -10.96 -15.82
CA SER A 174 -1.69 -12.42 -15.94
C SER A 174 -0.32 -13.09 -15.73
N ARG A 175 0.77 -12.33 -15.83
CA ARG A 175 2.16 -12.76 -15.65
C ARG A 175 2.76 -12.34 -14.29
N ALA A 176 1.91 -12.05 -13.30
CA ALA A 176 2.35 -11.56 -11.99
C ALA A 176 3.35 -12.51 -11.32
N THR A 177 3.07 -13.81 -11.34
CA THR A 177 3.95 -14.85 -10.78
C THR A 177 5.33 -14.84 -11.46
N GLU A 178 5.39 -14.73 -12.79
CA GLU A 178 6.65 -14.67 -13.53
C GLU A 178 7.41 -13.36 -13.30
N LEU A 179 6.70 -12.24 -13.10
CA LEU A 179 7.31 -10.96 -12.74
C LEU A 179 7.97 -11.03 -11.37
N LEU A 180 7.33 -11.68 -10.39
CA LEU A 180 7.90 -11.91 -9.05
C LEU A 180 9.12 -12.84 -9.08
N ALA A 181 9.13 -13.84 -9.97
CA ALA A 181 10.27 -14.73 -10.17
C ALA A 181 11.40 -14.13 -11.05
N SER A 182 11.20 -12.92 -11.58
CA SER A 182 12.12 -12.31 -12.55
C SER A 182 13.38 -11.73 -11.90
N ARG A 183 14.43 -11.54 -12.70
CA ARG A 183 15.63 -10.77 -12.28
C ARG A 183 15.31 -9.32 -11.92
N ASN A 184 14.23 -8.75 -12.49
CA ASN A 184 13.81 -7.39 -12.18
C ASN A 184 13.36 -7.29 -10.72
N MET A 185 12.73 -8.33 -10.16
CA MET A 185 12.36 -8.37 -8.74
C MET A 185 13.58 -8.17 -7.84
N THR A 186 14.67 -8.89 -8.08
CA THR A 186 15.92 -8.75 -7.31
C THR A 186 16.45 -7.31 -7.36
N ALA A 187 16.51 -6.71 -8.54
CA ALA A 187 16.96 -5.33 -8.71
C ALA A 187 16.04 -4.33 -7.97
N ARG A 188 14.73 -4.56 -7.97
CA ARG A 188 13.77 -3.71 -7.23
C ARG A 188 13.89 -3.88 -5.73
N LEU A 189 14.14 -5.08 -5.21
CA LEU A 189 14.41 -5.29 -3.79
C LEU A 189 15.70 -4.58 -3.35
N GLU A 190 16.75 -4.65 -4.15
CA GLU A 190 18.00 -3.93 -3.90
C GLU A 190 17.79 -2.42 -3.85
N GLU A 191 17.07 -1.86 -4.84
CA GLU A 191 16.71 -0.45 -4.86
C GLU A 191 15.87 -0.06 -3.63
N LEU A 192 14.80 -0.81 -3.32
CA LEU A 192 13.93 -0.57 -2.17
C LEU A 192 14.70 -0.57 -0.85
N SER A 193 15.67 -1.47 -0.70
CA SER A 193 16.46 -1.61 0.53
C SER A 193 17.50 -0.52 0.73
N SER A 194 18.03 0.05 -0.36
CA SER A 194 19.20 0.93 -0.32
C SER A 194 18.86 2.41 -0.56
N ARG A 195 17.68 2.70 -1.14
CA ARG A 195 17.28 4.06 -1.51
C ARG A 195 17.19 5.03 -0.32
N TYR A 196 16.85 4.52 0.86
CA TYR A 196 16.73 5.31 2.09
C TYR A 196 17.29 4.51 3.27
N SER A 197 18.37 5.00 3.89
CA SER A 197 19.10 4.28 4.95
C SER A 197 18.32 4.09 6.25
N ASP A 198 17.31 4.92 6.48
CA ASP A 198 16.45 4.95 7.67
C ASP A 198 15.12 4.19 7.46
N ARG A 199 14.93 3.57 6.29
CA ARG A 199 13.65 3.02 5.86
C ARG A 199 13.53 1.53 6.12
N ILE A 200 12.41 1.14 6.71
CA ILE A 200 11.89 -0.23 6.67
C ILE A 200 10.92 -0.38 5.48
N VAL A 201 10.93 -1.55 4.85
CA VAL A 201 9.98 -1.92 3.80
C VAL A 201 9.20 -3.15 4.26
N LEU A 202 7.89 -3.00 4.41
CA LEU A 202 6.96 -4.10 4.69
C LEU A 202 6.28 -4.55 3.42
N PHE A 203 6.30 -5.86 3.15
CA PHE A 203 5.54 -6.46 2.05
C PHE A 203 4.30 -7.15 2.62
N ASP A 204 3.10 -6.70 2.25
CA ASP A 204 1.87 -7.47 2.44
C ASP A 204 1.79 -8.53 1.34
N SER A 205 2.11 -9.77 1.68
CA SER A 205 2.24 -10.86 0.70
C SER A 205 1.02 -11.78 0.72
N PRO A 206 0.83 -12.63 -0.30
CA PRO A 206 -0.25 -13.60 -0.28
C PRO A 206 -0.02 -14.71 0.78
N PRO A 207 -1.05 -15.50 1.15
CA PRO A 207 -0.93 -16.56 2.15
C PRO A 207 -0.12 -17.77 1.67
N LEU A 208 0.78 -18.29 2.51
CA LEU A 208 1.77 -19.31 2.14
C LEU A 208 1.15 -20.63 1.63
N LEU A 209 0.05 -21.10 2.23
CA LEU A 209 -0.53 -22.41 1.88
C LEU A 209 -1.54 -22.34 0.73
N ALA A 210 -1.90 -21.12 0.30
CA ALA A 210 -2.95 -20.90 -0.69
C ALA A 210 -2.42 -20.49 -2.06
N THR A 211 -1.12 -20.23 -2.22
CA THR A 211 -0.51 -19.79 -3.48
C THR A 211 0.93 -20.26 -3.63
N SER A 212 1.42 -20.29 -4.87
CA SER A 212 2.82 -20.53 -5.22
C SER A 212 3.68 -19.25 -5.22
N GLU A 213 3.08 -18.08 -4.99
CA GLU A 213 3.74 -16.76 -5.09
C GLU A 213 4.48 -16.31 -3.81
N ALA A 214 4.35 -17.06 -2.72
CA ALA A 214 4.85 -16.67 -1.41
C ALA A 214 6.17 -17.34 -1.00
#